data_AF-A0A328AID3-F1
#
_entry.id   AF-A0A328AID3-F1
#
_cell.length_a   1.000
_cell.length_b   1.000
_cell.length_c   1.000
_cell.angle_alpha   90.00
_cell.angle_beta   90.00
_cell.angle_gamma   90.00
#
_symmetry.space_group_name_H-M   'P 1'
#
loop_
_entity.id
_entity.type
_entity.pdbx_description
1 polymer ?
#
loop_
_entity_poly.entity_id
_entity_poly.type
_entity_poly.pdbx_seq_one_letter_code
_entity_poly.pdbx_strand_id
1 'polypeptide(L)'
;MITLPHHCEYLSDAWIDEARRFLEAEVARRKDALAGRPFSLSEGFDEAPPHLGLPDNRAAWHMIWDGERLTVGRGFKADADLRMEGEYQAALSAAQYVGVLAPGGREHMLRELKALFGKDAVKAKGRLDNPAVGEMLDLLHDHMGRRTVENPDLAHRARRLGIASKIREMEEESYTVLERAISPEFADEVREATLRALLPHQTGGLNWMLYHGREFEQLIQNPLLMTLVDASLGRGAVIASFSSIKRGPGPGTIPIHTDYAHVPEPYPEFALTGVGVWALEDWTVASGPDLDRAWDPQAAARAEEG
;
A
#
# COMPACT_ATOMS: atom_id res chain seq x y z
N MET A 1 12.38 0.30 -16.59
CA MET A 1 11.84 0.12 -15.23
C MET A 1 12.78 -0.83 -14.52
N ILE A 2 13.48 -0.41 -13.47
CA ILE A 2 14.34 -1.32 -12.69
C ILE A 2 13.43 -1.96 -11.63
N THR A 3 12.61 -2.92 -12.05
CA THR A 3 11.96 -3.83 -11.10
C THR A 3 12.89 -5.00 -10.86
N LEU A 4 12.86 -5.57 -9.65
CA LEU A 4 13.60 -6.80 -9.40
C LEU A 4 13.11 -7.88 -10.38
N PRO A 5 13.96 -8.83 -10.83
CA PRO A 5 13.58 -9.78 -11.88
C PRO A 5 12.35 -10.66 -11.57
N HIS A 6 11.99 -10.77 -10.28
CA HIS A 6 10.84 -11.56 -9.81
C HIS A 6 9.57 -10.74 -9.61
N HIS A 7 9.62 -9.43 -9.83
CA HIS A 7 8.47 -8.55 -9.71
C HIS A 7 7.64 -8.57 -11.00
N CYS A 8 6.32 -8.64 -10.86
CA CYS A 8 5.37 -8.67 -11.95
C CYS A 8 4.17 -7.77 -11.64
N GLU A 9 3.62 -7.13 -12.66
CA GLU A 9 2.41 -6.33 -12.52
C GLU A 9 1.19 -7.24 -12.30
N TYR A 10 0.28 -6.85 -11.43
CA TYR A 10 -0.89 -7.65 -11.06
C TYR A 10 -1.71 -8.08 -12.27
N LEU A 11 -1.95 -9.40 -12.37
CA LEU A 11 -2.65 -10.02 -13.50
C LEU A 11 -2.05 -9.72 -14.88
N SER A 12 -0.77 -9.38 -14.97
CA SER A 12 0.00 -9.53 -16.20
C SER A 12 0.23 -11.02 -16.53
N ASP A 13 0.70 -11.32 -17.75
CA ASP A 13 1.01 -12.71 -18.11
C ASP A 13 2.10 -13.30 -17.20
N ALA A 14 3.12 -12.50 -16.88
CA ALA A 14 4.16 -12.88 -15.93
C ALA A 14 3.61 -13.19 -14.52
N TRP A 15 2.58 -12.46 -14.08
CA TRP A 15 1.91 -12.74 -12.80
C TRP A 15 1.16 -14.07 -12.83
N ILE A 16 0.41 -14.35 -13.91
CA ILE A 16 -0.33 -15.60 -14.07
C ILE A 16 0.63 -16.79 -14.19
N ASP A 17 1.74 -16.64 -14.91
CA ASP A 17 2.76 -17.67 -15.04
C ASP A 17 3.42 -18.00 -13.71
N GLU A 18 3.71 -16.98 -12.89
CA GLU A 18 4.26 -17.17 -11.56
C GLU A 18 3.25 -17.82 -10.60
N ALA A 19 1.99 -17.39 -10.63
CA ALA A 19 0.91 -18.01 -9.86
C ALA A 19 0.72 -19.48 -10.25
N ARG A 20 0.74 -19.79 -11.56
CA ARG A 20 0.69 -21.17 -12.06
C ARG A 20 1.85 -21.99 -11.52
N ARG A 21 3.09 -21.51 -11.67
CA ARG A 21 4.29 -22.21 -11.20
C ARG A 21 4.23 -22.52 -9.71
N PHE A 22 3.77 -21.56 -8.90
CA PHE A 22 3.60 -21.76 -7.47
C PHE A 22 2.52 -22.80 -7.16
N LEU A 23 1.34 -22.65 -7.75
CA LEU A 23 0.21 -23.56 -7.52
C LEU A 23 0.51 -24.99 -7.96
N GLU A 24 1.20 -25.19 -9.08
CA GLU A 24 1.63 -26.51 -9.54
C GLU A 24 2.54 -27.20 -8.51
N ALA A 25 3.48 -26.46 -7.92
CA ALA A 25 4.35 -26.97 -6.86
C ALA A 25 3.58 -27.30 -5.57
N GLU A 26 2.65 -26.43 -5.16
CA GLU A 26 1.86 -26.63 -3.94
C GLU A 26 0.85 -27.77 -4.06
N VAL A 27 0.22 -27.94 -5.23
CA VAL A 27 -0.66 -29.08 -5.55
C VAL A 27 0.14 -30.38 -5.51
N ALA A 28 1.33 -30.41 -6.11
CA ALA A 28 2.20 -31.59 -6.08
C ALA A 28 2.57 -32.00 -4.64
N ARG A 29 2.82 -31.03 -3.76
CA ARG A 29 3.13 -31.26 -2.33
C ARG A 29 1.92 -31.72 -1.51
N ARG A 30 0.70 -31.35 -1.91
CA ARG A 30 -0.55 -31.59 -1.17
C ARG A 30 -1.49 -32.60 -1.85
N LYS A 31 -1.00 -33.39 -2.81
CA LYS A 31 -1.83 -34.28 -3.62
C LYS A 31 -2.78 -35.15 -2.79
N ASP A 32 -2.29 -35.73 -1.70
CA ASP A 32 -3.08 -36.58 -0.80
C ASP A 32 -4.12 -35.77 0.00
N ALA A 33 -3.77 -34.58 0.47
CA ALA A 33 -4.66 -33.69 1.22
C ALA A 33 -5.74 -33.04 0.34
N LEU A 34 -5.48 -32.91 -0.96
CA LEU A 34 -6.48 -32.47 -1.94
C LEU A 34 -7.45 -33.60 -2.34
N ALA A 35 -7.16 -34.85 -1.96
CA ALA A 35 -8.04 -36.02 -2.00
C ALA A 35 -8.81 -36.24 -3.32
N GLY A 36 -8.27 -35.76 -4.44
CA GLY A 36 -8.94 -35.79 -5.75
C GLY A 36 -10.28 -35.05 -5.80
N ARG A 37 -10.60 -34.20 -4.83
CA ARG A 37 -11.86 -33.44 -4.81
C ARG A 37 -11.72 -32.22 -5.71
N PRO A 38 -12.55 -32.07 -6.75
CA PRO A 38 -12.46 -30.93 -7.63
C PRO A 38 -12.78 -29.64 -6.88
N PHE A 39 -12.12 -28.56 -7.28
CA PHE A 39 -12.44 -27.21 -6.82
C PHE A 39 -12.01 -26.19 -7.86
N SER A 40 -12.63 -25.03 -7.82
CA SER A 40 -12.39 -23.95 -8.77
C SER A 40 -12.48 -22.58 -8.10
N LEU A 41 -11.52 -21.73 -8.44
CA LEU A 41 -11.48 -20.32 -8.07
C LEU A 41 -11.39 -19.49 -9.34
N SER A 42 -12.17 -18.41 -9.40
CA SER A 42 -12.03 -17.43 -10.48
C SER A 42 -12.13 -16.02 -9.94
N GLU A 43 -11.20 -15.17 -10.36
CA GLU A 43 -11.20 -13.75 -10.00
C GLU A 43 -11.37 -12.91 -11.27
N GLY A 44 -12.14 -11.83 -11.18
CA GLY A 44 -12.40 -10.92 -12.29
C GLY A 44 -12.59 -9.50 -11.81
N PHE A 45 -11.72 -8.60 -12.26
CA PHE A 45 -11.69 -7.22 -11.81
C PHE A 45 -11.85 -6.26 -12.98
N ASP A 46 -12.82 -5.38 -12.89
CA ASP A 46 -13.09 -4.35 -13.89
C ASP A 46 -12.12 -3.18 -13.74
N GLU A 47 -12.09 -2.30 -14.75
CA GLU A 47 -11.24 -1.09 -14.75
C GLU A 47 -9.75 -1.44 -14.68
N ALA A 48 -9.34 -2.49 -15.40
CA ALA A 48 -7.94 -2.85 -15.55
C ALA A 48 -7.18 -1.74 -16.31
N PRO A 49 -5.90 -1.48 -15.97
CA PRO A 49 -5.10 -0.48 -16.63
C PRO A 49 -5.03 -0.69 -18.15
N PRO A 50 -5.22 0.36 -18.97
CA PRO A 50 -5.29 0.22 -20.43
C PRO A 50 -4.05 -0.41 -21.07
N HIS A 51 -2.86 -0.19 -20.49
CA HIS A 51 -1.60 -0.71 -21.02
C HIS A 51 -1.48 -2.24 -20.89
N LEU A 52 -2.30 -2.89 -20.07
CA LEU A 52 -2.37 -4.35 -20.02
C LEU A 52 -3.08 -4.95 -21.25
N GLY A 53 -3.82 -4.14 -22.01
CA GLY A 53 -4.47 -4.57 -23.25
C GLY A 53 -5.49 -5.70 -23.08
N LEU A 54 -6.12 -5.79 -21.90
CA LEU A 54 -7.04 -6.87 -21.57
C LEU A 54 -8.43 -6.61 -22.20
N PRO A 55 -9.13 -7.65 -22.69
CA PRO A 55 -10.48 -7.50 -23.23
C PRO A 55 -11.42 -6.80 -22.23
N ASP A 56 -12.21 -5.85 -22.75
CA ASP A 56 -13.19 -5.08 -21.98
C ASP A 56 -12.61 -4.33 -20.76
N ASN A 57 -11.29 -4.06 -20.76
CA ASN A 57 -10.56 -3.55 -19.59
C ASN A 57 -10.86 -4.36 -18.32
N ARG A 58 -10.99 -5.69 -18.45
CA ARG A 58 -11.26 -6.59 -17.32
C ARG A 58 -10.10 -7.57 -17.14
N ALA A 59 -9.49 -7.53 -15.97
CA ALA A 59 -8.46 -8.47 -15.58
C ALA A 59 -9.09 -9.69 -14.91
N ALA A 60 -9.04 -10.84 -15.58
CA ALA A 60 -9.62 -12.06 -15.05
C ALA A 60 -8.68 -13.25 -15.20
N TRP A 61 -8.73 -14.13 -14.20
CA TRP A 61 -8.02 -15.40 -14.18
C TRP A 61 -8.83 -16.47 -13.44
N HIS A 62 -8.38 -17.70 -13.57
CA HIS A 62 -8.95 -18.84 -12.86
C HIS A 62 -7.88 -19.86 -12.51
N MET A 63 -8.17 -20.64 -11.48
CA MET A 63 -7.56 -21.92 -11.22
C MET A 63 -8.64 -23.00 -11.06
N ILE A 64 -8.44 -24.13 -11.71
CA ILE A 64 -9.37 -25.27 -11.66
C ILE A 64 -8.54 -26.52 -11.37
N TRP A 65 -8.91 -27.22 -10.32
CA TRP A 65 -8.46 -28.57 -10.04
C TRP A 65 -9.61 -29.52 -10.30
N ASP A 66 -9.46 -30.45 -11.23
CA ASP A 66 -10.51 -31.42 -11.60
C ASP A 66 -10.49 -32.71 -10.77
N GLY A 67 -9.53 -32.83 -9.84
CA GLY A 67 -9.25 -34.05 -9.09
C GLY A 67 -7.92 -34.71 -9.45
N GLU A 68 -7.36 -34.37 -10.62
CA GLU A 68 -6.11 -34.95 -11.13
C GLU A 68 -5.15 -33.88 -11.67
N ARG A 69 -5.68 -32.89 -12.37
CA ARG A 69 -4.94 -31.86 -13.07
C ARG A 69 -5.33 -30.46 -12.60
N LEU A 70 -4.31 -29.64 -12.40
CA LEU A 70 -4.45 -28.20 -12.21
C LEU A 70 -4.43 -27.49 -13.57
N THR A 71 -5.37 -26.57 -13.77
CA THR A 71 -5.39 -25.62 -14.89
C THR A 71 -5.40 -24.20 -14.31
N VAL A 72 -4.45 -23.37 -14.73
CA VAL A 72 -4.37 -21.94 -14.36
C VAL A 72 -4.27 -21.10 -15.63
N GLY A 73 -5.15 -20.12 -15.78
CA GLY A 73 -5.19 -19.32 -16.99
C GLY A 73 -6.03 -18.05 -16.92
N ARG A 74 -6.04 -17.33 -18.04
CA ARG A 74 -6.82 -16.11 -18.27
C ARG A 74 -8.31 -16.40 -18.33
N GLY A 75 -9.11 -15.39 -17.95
CA GLY A 75 -10.54 -15.38 -18.14
C GLY A 75 -11.33 -15.83 -16.91
N PHE A 76 -12.55 -15.33 -16.83
CA PHE A 76 -13.46 -15.54 -15.71
C PHE A 76 -14.30 -16.81 -15.91
N LYS A 77 -14.55 -17.55 -14.83
CA LYS A 77 -15.39 -18.76 -14.80
C LYS A 77 -16.59 -18.51 -13.90
N ALA A 78 -17.75 -18.23 -14.51
CA ALA A 78 -18.97 -17.84 -13.80
C ALA A 78 -19.56 -18.96 -12.93
N ASP A 79 -19.18 -20.20 -13.21
CA ASP A 79 -19.55 -21.43 -12.52
C ASP A 79 -18.54 -21.89 -11.46
N ALA A 80 -17.47 -21.13 -11.22
CA ALA A 80 -16.48 -21.47 -10.20
C ALA A 80 -17.07 -21.53 -8.77
N ASP A 81 -16.54 -22.45 -7.96
CA ASP A 81 -16.96 -22.70 -6.57
C ASP A 81 -16.76 -21.48 -5.69
N LEU A 82 -15.65 -20.77 -5.90
CA LEU A 82 -15.37 -19.46 -5.33
C LEU A 82 -15.10 -18.46 -6.44
N ARG A 83 -15.81 -17.33 -6.39
CA ARG A 83 -15.61 -16.21 -7.29
C ARG A 83 -15.25 -14.96 -6.50
N MET A 84 -14.32 -14.20 -7.03
CA MET A 84 -14.01 -12.86 -6.53
C MET A 84 -14.17 -11.86 -7.66
N GLU A 85 -14.95 -10.82 -7.40
CA GLU A 85 -15.20 -9.77 -8.39
C GLU A 85 -15.06 -8.40 -7.75
N GLY A 86 -14.63 -7.41 -8.51
CA GLY A 86 -14.41 -6.08 -7.95
C GLY A 86 -13.72 -5.13 -8.91
N GLU A 87 -13.16 -4.08 -8.32
CA GLU A 87 -12.38 -3.08 -9.03
C GLU A 87 -10.89 -3.42 -8.99
N TYR A 88 -10.18 -3.21 -10.09
CA TYR A 88 -8.78 -3.63 -10.23
C TYR A 88 -7.85 -3.00 -9.19
N GLN A 89 -7.92 -1.68 -8.95
CA GLN A 89 -7.02 -1.00 -8.01
C GLN A 89 -7.26 -1.46 -6.55
N ALA A 90 -8.51 -1.71 -6.16
CA ALA A 90 -8.85 -2.30 -4.87
C ALA A 90 -8.29 -3.73 -4.75
N ALA A 91 -8.51 -4.57 -5.76
CA ALA A 91 -7.98 -5.93 -5.79
C ALA A 91 -6.45 -5.96 -5.73
N LEU A 92 -5.79 -5.03 -6.43
CA LEU A 92 -4.34 -4.84 -6.40
C LEU A 92 -3.85 -4.48 -4.99
N SER A 93 -4.50 -3.53 -4.30
CA SER A 93 -4.14 -3.18 -2.92
C SER A 93 -4.23 -4.38 -1.97
N ALA A 94 -5.21 -5.26 -2.15
CA ALA A 94 -5.26 -6.53 -1.42
C ALA A 94 -4.16 -7.50 -1.88
N ALA A 95 -3.94 -7.64 -3.19
CA ALA A 95 -2.98 -8.58 -3.76
C ALA A 95 -1.52 -8.28 -3.40
N GLN A 96 -1.18 -7.04 -3.07
CA GLN A 96 0.16 -6.63 -2.61
C GLN A 96 0.36 -6.85 -1.11
N TYR A 97 -0.69 -7.16 -0.36
CA TYR A 97 -0.57 -7.36 1.08
C TYR A 97 0.29 -8.60 1.39
N VAL A 98 1.19 -8.47 2.37
CA VAL A 98 2.08 -9.55 2.81
C VAL A 98 1.85 -9.85 4.29
N GLY A 99 1.70 -11.14 4.59
CA GLY A 99 1.46 -11.65 5.93
C GLY A 99 -0.03 -11.79 6.23
N VAL A 100 -0.81 -12.31 5.27
CA VAL A 100 -2.23 -12.67 5.48
C VAL A 100 -2.38 -13.79 6.51
N LEU A 101 -1.35 -14.65 6.62
CA LEU A 101 -1.26 -15.76 7.58
C LEU A 101 -0.83 -15.34 8.98
N ALA A 102 -0.30 -14.14 9.15
CA ALA A 102 0.09 -13.65 10.47
C ALA A 102 -1.17 -13.32 11.30
N PRO A 103 -1.11 -13.38 12.65
CA PRO A 103 -2.26 -13.12 13.50
C PRO A 103 -2.91 -11.76 13.19
N GLY A 104 -4.22 -11.76 12.92
CA GLY A 104 -4.98 -10.56 12.55
C GLY A 104 -4.69 -10.00 11.15
N GLY A 105 -3.82 -10.65 10.37
CA GLY A 105 -3.31 -10.12 9.10
C GLY A 105 -4.39 -9.98 8.05
N ARG A 106 -5.25 -10.98 7.89
CA ARG A 106 -6.39 -10.94 6.97
C ARG A 106 -7.42 -9.91 7.39
N GLU A 107 -7.75 -9.86 8.67
CA GLU A 107 -8.72 -8.93 9.22
C GLU A 107 -8.28 -7.49 9.00
N HIS A 108 -6.99 -7.20 9.26
CA HIS A 108 -6.38 -5.90 8.96
C HIS A 108 -6.49 -5.56 7.47
N MET A 109 -6.05 -6.45 6.58
CA MET A 109 -6.10 -6.22 5.12
C MET A 109 -7.52 -5.88 4.65
N LEU A 110 -8.52 -6.66 5.08
CA LEU A 110 -9.91 -6.46 4.70
C LEU A 110 -10.49 -5.15 5.27
N ARG A 111 -10.08 -4.76 6.49
CA ARG A 111 -10.50 -3.51 7.11
C ARG A 111 -9.96 -2.31 6.35
N GLU A 112 -8.66 -2.28 6.07
CA GLU A 112 -8.05 -1.15 5.34
C GLU A 112 -8.57 -1.06 3.91
N LEU A 113 -8.78 -2.20 3.24
CA LEU A 113 -9.40 -2.23 1.92
C LEU A 113 -10.80 -1.62 1.95
N LYS A 114 -11.61 -1.96 2.96
CA LYS A 114 -12.94 -1.38 3.16
C LYS A 114 -12.87 0.11 3.49
N ALA A 115 -11.89 0.55 4.26
CA ALA A 115 -11.72 1.96 4.61
C ALA A 115 -11.38 2.81 3.37
N LEU A 116 -10.49 2.30 2.51
CA LEU A 116 -10.03 3.01 1.32
C LEU A 116 -11.00 2.94 0.14
N PHE A 117 -11.55 1.76 -0.15
CA PHE A 117 -12.33 1.52 -1.37
C PHE A 117 -13.82 1.28 -1.12
N GLY A 118 -14.22 1.16 0.15
CA GLY A 118 -15.60 0.82 0.53
C GLY A 118 -15.85 -0.69 0.59
N LYS A 119 -16.94 -1.06 1.27
CA LYS A 119 -17.31 -2.46 1.57
C LYS A 119 -17.60 -3.35 0.35
N ASP A 120 -17.85 -2.73 -0.79
CA ASP A 120 -18.32 -3.39 -2.01
C ASP A 120 -17.24 -3.44 -3.10
N ALA A 121 -16.01 -2.98 -2.80
CA ALA A 121 -14.93 -2.86 -3.77
C ALA A 121 -14.42 -4.22 -4.29
N VAL A 122 -14.42 -5.24 -3.42
CA VAL A 122 -14.14 -6.63 -3.79
C VAL A 122 -15.17 -7.52 -3.09
N LYS A 123 -15.83 -8.38 -3.86
CA LYS A 123 -16.92 -9.25 -3.43
C LYS A 123 -16.55 -10.70 -3.68
N ALA A 124 -16.64 -11.51 -2.64
CA ALA A 124 -16.52 -12.95 -2.75
C ALA A 124 -17.92 -13.59 -2.83
N LYS A 125 -18.09 -14.57 -3.73
CA LYS A 125 -19.31 -15.38 -3.85
C LYS A 125 -18.95 -16.85 -3.97
N GLY A 126 -19.57 -17.67 -3.13
CA GLY A 126 -19.27 -19.10 -3.04
C GLY A 126 -18.26 -19.38 -1.93
N ARG A 127 -17.69 -20.59 -1.92
CA ARG A 127 -16.78 -21.05 -0.85
C ARG A 127 -15.94 -22.24 -1.32
N LEU A 128 -14.79 -22.41 -0.68
CA LEU A 128 -13.95 -23.59 -0.81
C LEU A 128 -13.95 -24.31 0.53
N ASP A 129 -14.39 -25.57 0.54
CA ASP A 129 -14.65 -26.32 1.78
C ASP A 129 -13.46 -27.16 2.25
N ASN A 130 -12.39 -27.21 1.45
CA ASN A 130 -11.19 -27.98 1.80
C ASN A 130 -10.18 -27.06 2.51
N PRO A 131 -9.86 -27.29 3.80
CA PRO A 131 -8.88 -26.49 4.53
C PRO A 131 -7.49 -26.46 3.86
N ALA A 132 -7.08 -27.56 3.22
CA ALA A 132 -5.80 -27.61 2.49
C ALA A 132 -5.77 -26.68 1.28
N VAL A 133 -6.94 -26.42 0.67
CA VAL A 133 -7.07 -25.43 -0.41
C VAL A 133 -6.97 -24.02 0.17
N GLY A 134 -7.64 -23.76 1.30
CA GLY A 134 -7.53 -22.48 2.00
C GLY A 134 -6.09 -22.12 2.35
N GLU A 135 -5.36 -23.04 2.99
CA GLU A 135 -3.94 -22.85 3.32
C GLU A 135 -3.08 -22.59 2.07
N MET A 136 -3.31 -23.34 0.99
CA MET A 136 -2.59 -23.16 -0.27
C MET A 136 -2.85 -21.77 -0.88
N LEU A 137 -4.08 -21.27 -0.83
CA LEU A 137 -4.42 -19.94 -1.33
C LEU A 137 -3.82 -18.83 -0.48
N ASP A 138 -3.72 -19.03 0.83
CA ASP A 138 -3.10 -18.06 1.73
C ASP A 138 -1.59 -17.97 1.51
N LEU A 139 -0.95 -19.12 1.25
CA LEU A 139 0.46 -19.17 0.83
C LEU A 139 0.67 -18.56 -0.56
N LEU A 140 -0.24 -18.80 -1.51
CA LEU A 140 -0.21 -18.15 -2.83
C LEU A 140 -0.29 -16.63 -2.67
N HIS A 141 -1.22 -16.13 -1.85
CA HIS A 141 -1.40 -14.71 -1.61
C HIS A 141 -0.10 -14.07 -1.12
N ASP A 142 0.51 -14.61 -0.05
CA ASP A 142 1.76 -14.09 0.50
C ASP A 142 2.95 -14.23 -0.47
N HIS A 143 2.96 -15.27 -1.30
CA HIS A 143 3.98 -15.47 -2.33
C HIS A 143 3.86 -14.44 -3.45
N MET A 144 2.63 -14.16 -3.91
CA MET A 144 2.35 -13.19 -4.95
C MET A 144 2.45 -11.75 -4.45
N GLY A 145 2.06 -11.45 -3.21
CA GLY A 145 2.14 -10.10 -2.64
C GLY A 145 3.55 -9.53 -2.64
N ARG A 146 4.56 -10.38 -2.34
CA ARG A 146 5.98 -10.00 -2.41
C ARG A 146 6.49 -9.69 -3.82
N ARG A 147 5.75 -10.06 -4.86
CA ARG A 147 6.15 -9.93 -6.28
C ARG A 147 5.29 -8.92 -7.02
N THR A 148 4.10 -8.65 -6.52
CA THR A 148 3.11 -7.83 -7.19
C THR A 148 3.53 -6.37 -7.07
N VAL A 149 3.84 -5.75 -8.19
CA VAL A 149 4.11 -4.30 -8.23
C VAL A 149 2.83 -3.52 -8.46
N GLU A 150 2.88 -2.27 -8.01
CA GLU A 150 1.80 -1.32 -8.18
C GLU A 150 1.60 -0.99 -9.67
N ASN A 151 0.37 -0.61 -10.00
CA ASN A 151 -0.06 -0.23 -11.34
C ASN A 151 0.85 0.88 -11.91
N PRO A 152 1.53 0.63 -13.05
CA PRO A 152 2.44 1.58 -13.64
C PRO A 152 1.77 2.69 -14.46
N ASP A 153 0.45 2.74 -14.56
CA ASP A 153 -0.26 3.90 -15.10
C ASP A 153 -0.64 4.83 -13.93
N LEU A 154 0.18 5.86 -13.71
CA LEU A 154 0.01 6.84 -12.63
C LEU A 154 -1.33 7.56 -12.73
N ALA A 155 -1.74 7.95 -13.95
CA ALA A 155 -2.99 8.69 -14.15
C ALA A 155 -4.21 7.79 -13.90
N HIS A 156 -4.15 6.52 -14.34
CA HIS A 156 -5.15 5.51 -14.02
C HIS A 156 -5.26 5.31 -12.51
N ARG A 157 -4.15 4.98 -11.85
CA ARG A 157 -4.08 4.75 -10.40
C ARG A 157 -4.63 5.92 -9.61
N ALA A 158 -4.19 7.15 -9.93
CA ALA A 158 -4.65 8.35 -9.22
C ALA A 158 -6.16 8.61 -9.39
N ARG A 159 -6.74 8.31 -10.57
CA ARG A 159 -8.19 8.40 -10.77
C ARG A 159 -8.93 7.34 -9.95
N ARG A 160 -8.47 6.08 -9.98
CA ARG A 160 -9.12 4.97 -9.26
C ARG A 160 -9.04 5.15 -7.74
N LEU A 161 -7.95 5.72 -7.24
CA LEU A 161 -7.78 6.10 -5.82
C LEU A 161 -8.48 7.41 -5.43
N GLY A 162 -9.06 8.15 -6.39
CA GLY A 162 -9.74 9.42 -6.10
C GLY A 162 -8.83 10.57 -5.71
N ILE A 163 -7.53 10.51 -6.02
CA ILE A 163 -6.53 11.51 -5.61
C ILE A 163 -5.95 12.32 -6.78
N ALA A 164 -6.52 12.22 -7.98
CA ALA A 164 -6.04 12.98 -9.14
C ALA A 164 -6.04 14.50 -8.93
N SER A 165 -6.97 15.04 -8.12
CA SER A 165 -6.94 16.47 -7.73
C SER A 165 -5.85 16.78 -6.71
N LYS A 166 -5.51 15.83 -5.83
CA LYS A 166 -4.46 16.00 -4.82
C LYS A 166 -3.06 16.06 -5.40
N ILE A 167 -2.83 15.38 -6.54
CA ILE A 167 -1.59 15.54 -7.31
C ILE A 167 -1.44 16.99 -7.80
N ARG A 168 -2.50 17.57 -8.36
CA ARG A 168 -2.48 18.97 -8.82
C ARG A 168 -2.30 19.95 -7.67
N GLU A 169 -3.02 19.75 -6.56
CA GLU A 169 -2.87 20.56 -5.34
C GLU A 169 -1.42 20.54 -4.85
N MET A 170 -0.77 19.38 -4.86
CA MET A 170 0.63 19.26 -4.46
C MET A 170 1.60 19.94 -5.44
N GLU A 171 1.31 19.97 -6.74
CA GLU A 171 2.10 20.73 -7.73
C GLU A 171 1.93 22.25 -7.55
N GLU A 172 0.74 22.71 -7.20
CA GLU A 172 0.40 24.14 -7.06
C GLU A 172 0.85 24.70 -5.70
N GLU A 173 0.62 23.97 -4.61
CA GLU A 173 0.80 24.45 -3.23
C GLU A 173 2.03 23.85 -2.54
N SER A 174 2.75 22.93 -3.19
CA SER A 174 3.85 22.13 -2.60
C SER A 174 3.45 21.18 -1.47
N TYR A 175 2.17 21.13 -1.09
CA TYR A 175 1.63 20.19 -0.11
C TYR A 175 0.17 19.83 -0.42
N THR A 176 -0.31 18.74 0.19
CA THR A 176 -1.73 18.35 0.17
C THR A 176 -2.06 17.58 1.45
N VAL A 177 -3.32 17.64 1.87
CA VAL A 177 -3.85 16.81 2.96
C VAL A 177 -4.69 15.66 2.39
N LEU A 178 -4.38 14.43 2.84
CA LEU A 178 -5.19 13.24 2.59
C LEU A 178 -6.01 12.90 3.83
N GLU A 179 -7.31 13.17 3.79
CA GLU A 179 -8.21 12.76 4.86
C GLU A 179 -8.51 11.26 4.79
N ARG A 180 -8.66 10.62 5.96
CA ARG A 180 -9.06 9.20 6.08
C ARG A 180 -8.17 8.26 5.24
N ALA A 181 -6.87 8.55 5.20
CA ALA A 181 -5.89 7.77 4.45
C ALA A 181 -5.67 6.35 5.03
N ILE A 182 -6.04 6.15 6.29
CA ILE A 182 -6.08 4.86 6.98
C ILE A 182 -7.35 4.80 7.84
N SER A 183 -7.75 3.60 8.27
CA SER A 183 -8.86 3.48 9.23
C SER A 183 -8.48 4.10 10.60
N PRO A 184 -9.47 4.59 11.38
CA PRO A 184 -9.23 5.04 12.75
C PRO A 184 -8.60 3.95 13.62
N GLU A 185 -9.02 2.70 13.45
CA GLU A 185 -8.47 1.56 14.18
C GLU A 185 -6.99 1.34 13.85
N PHE A 186 -6.60 1.50 12.58
CA PHE A 186 -5.20 1.38 12.20
C PHE A 186 -4.38 2.58 12.70
N ALA A 187 -4.94 3.79 12.74
CA ALA A 187 -4.29 4.94 13.36
C ALA A 187 -3.98 4.68 14.84
N ASP A 188 -4.93 4.11 15.60
CA ASP A 188 -4.72 3.69 16.99
C ASP A 188 -3.66 2.59 17.11
N GLU A 189 -3.67 1.58 16.23
CA GLU A 189 -2.65 0.52 16.20
C GLU A 189 -1.23 1.09 15.99
N VAL A 190 -1.06 2.00 15.04
CA VAL A 190 0.23 2.67 14.73
C VAL A 190 0.65 3.60 15.89
N ARG A 191 -0.31 4.27 16.53
CA ARG A 191 -0.06 5.10 17.71
C ARG A 191 0.48 4.24 18.86
N GLU A 192 -0.20 3.14 19.18
CA GLU A 192 0.26 2.22 20.22
C GLU A 192 1.62 1.61 19.86
N ALA A 193 1.86 1.25 18.60
CA ALA A 193 3.16 0.78 18.13
C ALA A 193 4.26 1.83 18.33
N THR A 194 3.95 3.10 18.07
CA THR A 194 4.87 4.22 18.27
C THR A 194 5.21 4.36 19.75
N LEU A 195 4.22 4.35 20.63
CA LEU A 195 4.46 4.45 22.08
C LEU A 195 5.27 3.26 22.61
N ARG A 196 5.00 2.04 22.13
CA ARG A 196 5.79 0.84 22.45
C ARG A 196 7.24 0.97 22.01
N ALA A 197 7.50 1.52 20.82
CA ALA A 197 8.86 1.71 20.29
C ALA A 197 9.64 2.77 21.06
N LEU A 198 9.00 3.87 21.48
CA LEU A 198 9.65 4.97 22.19
C LEU A 198 9.97 4.63 23.66
N LEU A 199 9.16 3.78 24.30
CA LEU A 199 9.22 3.52 25.74
C LEU A 199 10.60 3.03 26.24
N PRO A 200 11.27 2.05 25.62
CA PRO A 200 12.59 1.56 26.07
C PRO A 200 13.68 2.63 26.03
N HIS A 201 13.53 3.62 25.15
CA HIS A 201 14.51 4.69 24.93
C HIS A 201 14.19 5.96 25.73
N GLN A 202 13.01 6.03 26.36
CA GLN A 202 12.53 7.20 27.11
C GLN A 202 12.66 8.52 26.31
N THR A 203 12.42 8.44 25.00
CA THR A 203 12.61 9.54 24.05
C THR A 203 11.25 10.04 23.51
N GLY A 204 11.22 11.31 23.12
CA GLY A 204 10.09 11.91 22.40
C GLY A 204 10.13 11.67 20.89
N GLY A 205 11.17 11.02 20.36
CA GLY A 205 11.23 10.67 18.94
C GLY A 205 12.30 9.62 18.64
N LEU A 206 12.07 8.87 17.58
CA LEU A 206 12.92 7.75 17.17
C LEU A 206 12.92 7.62 15.65
N ASN A 207 14.10 7.37 15.08
CA ASN A 207 14.28 7.03 13.66
C ASN A 207 14.23 5.51 13.48
N TRP A 208 14.20 5.08 12.22
CA TRP A 208 14.25 3.65 11.84
C TRP A 208 13.01 2.86 12.27
N MET A 209 11.84 3.51 12.24
CA MET A 209 10.56 2.93 12.69
C MET A 209 10.17 1.63 11.97
N LEU A 210 10.70 1.38 10.76
CA LEU A 210 10.49 0.11 10.04
C LEU A 210 10.91 -1.13 10.83
N TYR A 211 11.91 -1.04 11.72
CA TYR A 211 12.36 -2.19 12.51
C TYR A 211 11.49 -2.46 13.75
N HIS A 212 10.50 -1.60 14.03
CA HIS A 212 9.76 -1.62 15.29
C HIS A 212 8.37 -2.27 15.22
N GLY A 213 7.91 -2.71 14.04
CA GLY A 213 6.61 -3.38 13.92
C GLY A 213 6.04 -3.41 12.51
N ARG A 214 5.09 -4.33 12.29
CA ARG A 214 4.39 -4.49 11.00
C ARG A 214 3.48 -3.30 10.68
N GLU A 215 3.00 -2.61 11.72
CA GLU A 215 2.19 -1.41 11.57
C GLU A 215 2.94 -0.34 10.75
N PHE A 216 4.25 -0.22 10.96
CA PHE A 216 5.13 0.70 10.24
C PHE A 216 5.39 0.27 8.80
N GLU A 217 5.58 -1.04 8.58
CA GLU A 217 5.72 -1.63 7.24
C GLU A 217 4.43 -1.43 6.42
N GLN A 218 3.27 -1.57 7.03
CA GLN A 218 1.96 -1.38 6.38
C GLN A 218 1.70 0.10 6.08
N LEU A 219 2.02 0.99 7.04
CA LEU A 219 1.80 2.43 6.88
C LEU A 219 2.58 3.01 5.70
N ILE A 220 3.85 2.62 5.55
CA ILE A 220 4.70 3.15 4.46
C ILE A 220 4.29 2.62 3.08
N GLN A 221 3.57 1.50 3.03
CA GLN A 221 3.04 0.91 1.79
C GLN A 221 1.63 1.42 1.43
N ASN A 222 1.12 2.44 2.14
CA ASN A 222 -0.21 2.99 1.86
C ASN A 222 -0.33 3.45 0.38
N PRO A 223 -1.36 2.99 -0.36
CA PRO A 223 -1.46 3.23 -1.80
C PRO A 223 -1.64 4.70 -2.16
N LEU A 224 -2.27 5.51 -1.29
CA LEU A 224 -2.42 6.94 -1.52
C LEU A 224 -1.08 7.66 -1.41
N LEU A 225 -0.32 7.38 -0.34
CA LEU A 225 1.02 7.92 -0.13
C LEU A 225 1.95 7.52 -1.29
N MET A 226 2.02 6.23 -1.60
CA MET A 226 2.91 5.72 -2.66
C MET A 226 2.58 6.33 -4.03
N THR A 227 1.31 6.59 -4.31
CA THR A 227 0.90 7.24 -5.56
C THR A 227 1.32 8.71 -5.63
N LEU A 228 1.19 9.45 -4.52
CA LEU A 228 1.67 10.84 -4.45
C LEU A 228 3.20 10.91 -4.54
N VAL A 229 3.92 10.00 -3.86
CA VAL A 229 5.38 9.93 -3.95
C VAL A 229 5.84 9.67 -5.38
N ASP A 230 5.23 8.73 -6.09
CA ASP A 230 5.52 8.46 -7.50
C ASP A 230 5.19 9.65 -8.40
N ALA A 231 4.16 10.43 -8.07
CA ALA A 231 3.81 11.64 -8.83
C ALA A 231 4.85 12.75 -8.64
N SER A 232 5.34 12.96 -7.41
CA SER A 232 6.29 14.03 -7.10
C SER A 232 7.74 13.70 -7.45
N LEU A 233 8.19 12.49 -7.11
CA LEU A 233 9.60 12.10 -7.20
C LEU A 233 9.89 11.20 -8.40
N GLY A 234 8.84 10.77 -9.11
CA GLY A 234 8.94 9.70 -10.09
C GLY A 234 9.11 8.32 -9.43
N ARG A 235 9.11 7.29 -10.29
CA ARG A 235 9.24 5.92 -9.82
C ARG A 235 10.64 5.59 -9.30
N GLY A 236 10.66 4.76 -8.26
CA GLY A 236 11.91 4.24 -7.69
C GLY A 236 12.46 5.10 -6.57
N ALA A 237 11.65 6.01 -6.01
CA ALA A 237 11.96 6.69 -4.77
C ALA A 237 12.31 5.67 -3.67
N VAL A 238 13.29 6.01 -2.84
CA VAL A 238 13.74 5.19 -1.72
C VAL A 238 13.44 5.90 -0.41
N ILE A 239 13.14 5.12 0.62
CA ILE A 239 12.91 5.67 1.96
C ILE A 239 14.24 6.20 2.49
N ALA A 240 14.35 7.53 2.63
CA ALA A 240 15.51 8.17 3.22
C ALA A 240 15.52 8.05 4.75
N SER A 241 14.35 8.26 5.38
CA SER A 241 14.13 8.09 6.81
C SER A 241 12.67 7.76 7.08
N PHE A 242 12.42 6.99 8.14
CA PHE A 242 11.09 6.85 8.71
C PHE A 242 11.20 6.98 10.24
N SER A 243 10.56 8.02 10.76
CA SER A 243 10.70 8.43 12.15
C SER A 243 9.34 8.67 12.79
N SER A 244 9.32 8.66 14.12
CA SER A 244 8.16 9.04 14.92
C SER A 244 8.53 10.18 15.87
N ILE A 245 7.54 11.02 16.14
CA ILE A 245 7.65 12.12 17.09
C ILE A 245 6.41 12.10 17.97
N LYS A 246 6.64 12.04 19.28
CA LYS A 246 5.65 12.28 20.33
C LYS A 246 5.97 13.61 21.00
N ARG A 247 5.06 14.56 20.91
CA ARG A 247 5.14 15.82 21.67
C ARG A 247 4.31 15.72 22.95
N GLY A 248 4.82 16.33 24.01
CA GLY A 248 4.06 16.53 25.25
C GLY A 248 3.12 17.73 25.12
N PRO A 249 2.27 17.99 26.12
CA PRO A 249 1.38 19.15 26.13
C PRO A 249 2.16 20.46 26.13
N GLY A 250 1.62 21.46 25.43
CA GLY A 250 2.17 22.82 25.31
C GLY A 250 2.53 23.21 23.88
N PRO A 251 2.76 24.51 23.60
CA PRO A 251 3.11 24.97 22.26
C PRO A 251 4.48 24.40 21.87
N GLY A 252 4.49 23.53 20.86
CA GLY A 252 5.72 23.02 20.27
C GLY A 252 6.22 23.98 19.20
N THR A 253 7.50 24.36 19.24
CA THR A 253 8.13 25.11 18.14
C THR A 253 9.00 24.16 17.31
N ILE A 254 8.69 24.08 16.03
CA ILE A 254 9.61 23.57 15.01
C ILE A 254 10.04 24.81 14.23
N PRO A 255 11.34 25.17 14.22
CA PRO A 255 11.82 26.28 13.41
C PRO A 255 11.41 26.10 11.96
N ILE A 256 11.09 27.19 11.27
CA ILE A 256 10.86 27.13 9.82
C ILE A 256 12.14 26.64 9.17
N HIS A 257 12.03 25.57 8.40
CA HIS A 257 13.14 24.96 7.68
C HIS A 257 12.60 24.29 6.42
N THR A 258 13.51 23.98 5.50
CA THR A 258 13.25 23.05 4.41
C THR A 258 13.85 21.69 4.78
N ASP A 259 13.23 20.61 4.33
CA ASP A 259 13.80 19.27 4.51
C ASP A 259 15.04 19.02 3.62
N TYR A 260 15.40 20.00 2.78
CA TYR A 260 16.64 20.03 2.00
C TYR A 260 17.85 20.52 2.79
N ALA A 261 18.04 20.01 4.00
CA ALA A 261 19.11 20.48 4.91
C ALA A 261 20.54 20.37 4.34
N HIS A 262 20.73 19.63 3.24
CA HIS A 262 22.03 19.38 2.61
C HIS A 262 22.12 19.80 1.13
N VAL A 263 21.08 20.41 0.57
CA VAL A 263 21.10 20.89 -0.82
C VAL A 263 21.42 22.38 -0.81
N PRO A 264 22.57 22.82 -1.33
CA PRO A 264 22.87 24.24 -1.42
C PRO A 264 21.98 24.92 -2.47
N GLU A 265 21.74 26.22 -2.29
CA GLU A 265 21.08 27.03 -3.33
C GLU A 265 21.98 27.14 -4.59
N PRO A 266 21.39 27.24 -5.79
CA PRO A 266 19.95 27.26 -6.07
C PRO A 266 19.30 25.87 -5.97
N TYR A 267 18.07 25.84 -5.44
CA TYR A 267 17.30 24.59 -5.39
C TYR A 267 16.92 24.10 -6.80
N PRO A 268 16.86 22.78 -7.02
CA PRO A 268 16.45 22.23 -8.31
C PRO A 268 14.97 22.51 -8.60
N GLU A 269 14.62 22.56 -9.89
CA GLU A 269 13.23 22.74 -10.36
C GLU A 269 12.34 21.51 -10.15
N PHE A 270 12.89 20.42 -9.60
CA PHE A 270 12.20 19.17 -9.35
C PHE A 270 12.36 18.75 -7.88
N ALA A 271 11.37 18.04 -7.35
CA ALA A 271 11.40 17.57 -5.98
C ALA A 271 12.49 16.49 -5.79
N LEU A 272 13.39 16.70 -4.82
CA LEU A 272 14.40 15.71 -4.44
C LEU A 272 13.93 14.79 -3.30
N THR A 273 12.98 15.28 -2.49
CA THR A 273 12.41 14.57 -1.34
C THR A 273 10.91 14.86 -1.29
N GLY A 274 10.16 13.88 -0.81
CA GLY A 274 8.74 13.98 -0.51
C GLY A 274 8.52 13.49 0.90
N VAL A 275 7.68 14.17 1.66
CA VAL A 275 7.45 13.88 3.08
C VAL A 275 6.00 13.54 3.30
N GLY A 276 5.77 12.32 3.80
CA GLY A 276 4.46 11.90 4.31
C GLY A 276 4.43 12.08 5.83
N VAL A 277 3.51 12.90 6.32
CA VAL A 277 3.28 13.10 7.75
C VAL A 277 1.96 12.47 8.14
N TRP A 278 2.00 11.56 9.11
CA TRP A 278 0.84 10.84 9.62
C TRP A 278 0.40 11.43 10.95
N ALA A 279 -0.79 12.04 10.99
CA ALA A 279 -1.42 12.45 12.24
C ALA A 279 -2.11 11.24 12.87
N LEU A 280 -1.58 10.79 14.01
CA LEU A 280 -2.12 9.66 14.80
C LEU A 280 -2.97 10.12 16.00
N GLU A 281 -3.05 11.43 16.19
CA GLU A 281 -3.90 12.13 17.16
C GLU A 281 -4.38 13.43 16.51
N ASP A 282 -5.43 14.04 17.07
CA ASP A 282 -5.95 15.31 16.59
C ASP A 282 -4.90 16.43 16.74
N TRP A 283 -4.51 17.01 15.61
CA TRP A 283 -3.66 18.20 15.57
C TRP A 283 -4.54 19.45 15.60
N THR A 284 -4.49 20.16 16.72
CA THR A 284 -5.21 21.43 16.90
C THR A 284 -4.21 22.55 17.13
N VAL A 285 -4.63 23.82 17.01
CA VAL A 285 -3.75 24.95 17.39
C VAL A 285 -3.28 24.84 18.86
N ALA A 286 -4.06 24.22 19.74
CA ALA A 286 -3.69 24.06 21.15
C ALA A 286 -2.72 22.90 21.44
N SER A 287 -2.57 21.95 20.51
CA SER A 287 -1.84 20.68 20.71
C SER A 287 -0.83 20.34 19.62
N GLY A 288 -0.93 20.98 18.45
CA GLY A 288 -0.08 20.81 17.29
C GLY A 288 1.07 21.82 17.24
N PRO A 289 1.97 21.69 16.25
CA PRO A 289 3.02 22.67 16.03
C PRO A 289 2.40 24.02 15.60
N ASP A 290 2.71 25.09 16.33
CA ASP A 290 2.42 26.46 15.89
C ASP A 290 3.37 26.81 14.74
N LEU A 291 2.83 26.93 13.51
CA LEU A 291 3.56 27.45 12.34
C LEU A 291 3.62 29.00 12.34
N ASP A 292 3.10 29.65 13.37
CA ASP A 292 2.63 31.04 13.35
C ASP A 292 3.70 32.10 13.68
N ARG A 293 4.90 31.93 13.12
CA ARG A 293 5.77 33.09 12.85
C ARG A 293 6.02 33.14 11.37
N ALA A 294 5.14 33.85 10.66
CA ALA A 294 5.36 34.23 9.28
C ALA A 294 6.82 34.65 9.06
N TRP A 295 7.41 34.13 7.99
CA TRP A 295 8.68 34.57 7.44
C TRP A 295 8.77 36.10 7.50
N ASP A 296 9.66 36.61 8.36
CA ASP A 296 10.05 38.02 8.39
C ASP A 296 11.36 38.16 7.60
N PRO A 297 11.31 38.55 6.32
CA PRO A 297 12.52 38.70 5.51
C PRO A 297 13.49 39.74 6.09
N GLN A 298 13.03 40.64 6.96
CA GLN A 298 13.90 41.61 7.63
C GLN A 298 14.62 41.03 8.85
N ALA A 299 14.11 39.95 9.45
CA ALA A 299 14.79 39.27 10.56
C ALA A 299 15.97 38.41 10.06
N ALA A 300 15.84 37.80 8.88
CA ALA A 300 16.93 37.05 8.23
C ALA A 300 18.09 37.98 7.82
N ALA A 301 17.80 39.17 7.28
CA ALA A 301 18.81 40.15 6.90
C ALA A 301 19.61 40.72 8.11
N ARG A 302 19.03 40.76 9.31
CA ARG A 302 19.72 41.22 10.53
C ARG A 302 20.62 40.16 11.16
N ALA A 303 20.45 38.88 10.80
CA ALA A 303 21.28 37.79 11.28
C ALA A 303 22.59 37.63 10.50
N GLU A 304 22.70 38.25 9.31
CA GLU A 304 23.92 38.24 8.49
C GLU A 304 24.89 39.39 8.80
N GLU A 305 24.47 40.38 9.60
CA GLU A 305 25.29 41.55 9.97
C GLU A 305 25.86 41.52 11.42
N GLY A 306 25.75 40.40 12.14
CA GLY A 306 26.28 40.22 13.51
C GLY A 306 27.25 39.05 13.64
#